data_AF-A0A3D4DSJ2-F1
#
_entry.id   AF-A0A3D4DSJ2-F1
#
_cell.length_a   1.000
_cell.length_b   1.000
_cell.length_c   1.000
_cell.angle_alpha   90.00
_cell.angle_beta   90.00
_cell.angle_gamma   90.00
#
_symmetry.space_group_name_H-M   'P 1'
#
loop_
_entity.id
_entity.type
_entity.pdbx_description
1 polymer ?
#
loop_
_entity_poly.entity_id
_entity_poly.type
_entity_poly.pdbx_seq_one_letter_code
_entity_poly.pdbx_strand_id
1 'polypeptide(L)' 'MANPDPILFDEIRRGLAPIIVGAIYRDLPGIIGEGMNAVIVEQDIPMALSVSARVHNLQEAGSCA' A
#
# COMPACT_ATOMS: atom_id res chain seq x y z
N MET A 1 9.22 19.03 13.54
CA MET A 1 9.46 17.98 12.52
C MET A 1 8.36 16.95 12.67
N ALA A 2 7.51 16.79 11.65
CA ALA A 2 6.44 15.80 11.64
C ALA A 2 7.07 14.48 11.19
N ASN A 3 7.48 13.63 12.13
CA ASN A 3 7.73 12.23 11.86
C ASN A 3 6.43 11.49 12.21
N PRO A 4 5.41 11.50 11.34
CA PRO A 4 4.12 10.91 11.66
C PRO A 4 4.29 9.41 11.90
N ASP A 5 3.66 8.87 12.93
CA ASP A 5 3.77 7.44 13.28
C ASP A 5 3.25 6.52 12.15
N PRO A 6 2.24 6.93 11.35
CA PRO A 6 1.87 6.27 10.10
C PRO A 6 1.94 7.16 8.86
N ILE A 7 2.47 6.63 7.76
CA ILE A 7 2.38 7.22 6.42
C ILE A 7 1.13 6.68 5.71
N LEU A 8 0.35 7.57 5.08
CA LEU A 8 -0.78 7.19 4.23
C LEU A 8 -0.39 7.31 2.76
N PHE A 9 -0.56 6.23 2.02
CA PHE A 9 -0.46 6.21 0.57
C PHE A 9 -1.86 6.08 -0.04
N ASP A 10 -2.26 7.08 -0.83
CA ASP A 10 -3.52 7.08 -1.56
C ASP A 10 -3.26 6.82 -3.04
N GLU A 11 -3.59 5.61 -3.50
CA GLU A 11 -3.47 5.16 -4.89
C GLU A 11 -2.06 5.35 -5.50
N ILE A 12 -1.05 4.66 -4.95
CA ILE A 12 0.37 4.77 -5.37
C ILE A 12 0.53 4.60 -6.89
N ARG A 13 -0.26 3.71 -7.49
CA ARG A 13 -0.11 3.35 -8.90
C ARG A 13 -0.62 4.42 -9.86
N ARG A 14 -1.56 5.26 -9.44
CA ARG A 14 -2.30 6.13 -10.35
C ARG A 14 -1.37 7.18 -10.95
N GLY A 15 -1.16 7.10 -12.27
CA GLY A 15 -0.32 8.04 -13.03
C GLY A 15 1.17 7.70 -13.06
N LEU A 16 1.61 6.59 -12.45
CA LEU A 16 3.00 6.14 -12.49
C LEU A 16 3.26 5.09 -13.58
N ALA A 17 4.48 5.10 -14.13
CA ALA A 17 4.92 4.05 -15.05
C ALA A 17 5.03 2.69 -14.30
N PRO A 18 4.72 1.55 -14.95
CA PRO A 18 4.74 0.24 -14.30
C PRO A 18 6.07 -0.12 -13.62
N ILE A 19 7.19 0.30 -14.21
CA ILE A 19 8.53 0.06 -13.66
C ILE A 19 8.75 0.79 -12.32
N ILE A 20 8.18 1.99 -12.16
CA ILE A 20 8.28 2.78 -10.94
C ILE A 20 7.41 2.16 -9.86
N VAL A 21 6.19 1.76 -10.21
CA VAL A 21 5.29 1.05 -9.28
C VAL A 21 5.97 -0.22 -8.74
N GLY A 22 6.52 -1.05 -9.63
CA GLY A 22 7.23 -2.27 -9.22
C GLY A 22 8.43 -2.00 -8.32
N ALA A 23 9.14 -0.88 -8.52
CA ALA A 23 10.23 -0.49 -7.64
C ALA A 23 9.73 -0.09 -6.24
N ILE A 24 8.71 0.76 -6.16
CA ILE A 24 8.13 1.20 -4.88
C ILE A 24 7.70 -0.01 -4.06
N TYR A 25 6.88 -0.89 -4.62
CA TYR A 25 6.33 -2.04 -3.88
C TYR A 25 7.39 -3.08 -3.48
N ARG A 26 8.50 -3.17 -4.21
CA ARG A 26 9.63 -4.03 -3.82
C ARG A 26 10.40 -3.45 -2.63
N ASP A 27 10.56 -2.13 -2.59
CA ASP A 27 11.40 -1.47 -1.59
C ASP A 27 10.60 -1.10 -0.32
N LEU A 28 9.26 -0.99 -0.43
CA LEU A 28 8.35 -0.62 0.65
C LEU A 28 8.42 -1.51 1.91
N PRO A 29 8.52 -2.86 1.81
CA PRO A 29 8.66 -3.72 2.98
C PRO A 29 9.92 -3.42 3.80
N GLY A 30 11.02 -3.01 3.15
CA GLY A 30 12.25 -2.62 3.85
C GLY A 30 12.02 -1.38 4.71
N ILE A 31 11.34 -0.37 4.15
CA ILE A 31 11.02 0.89 4.83
C ILE A 31 10.08 0.65 6.02
N ILE A 32 9.04 -0.18 5.84
CA ILE A 32 8.11 -0.54 6.92
C ILE A 32 8.85 -1.32 8.04
N GLY A 33 9.77 -2.20 7.67
CA GLY A 33 10.56 -3.01 8.60
C GLY A 33 11.45 -2.22 9.55
N GLU A 34 11.77 -0.96 9.23
CA GLU A 34 12.59 -0.07 10.06
C GLU A 34 11.81 0.64 11.19
N GLY A 35 10.55 0.28 11.40
CA GLY A 35 9.68 0.84 12.45
C GLY A 35 8.71 1.90 11.96
N MET A 36 8.59 2.08 10.65
CA MET A 36 7.58 2.94 10.01
C MET A 36 6.27 2.16 9.84
N ASN A 37 5.13 2.74 10.25
CA ASN A 37 3.83 2.18 9.89
C ASN A 37 3.32 2.80 8.59
N ALA A 38 2.67 2.00 7.75
CA ALA A 38 2.05 2.49 6.52
C ALA A 38 0.60 2.01 6.40
N VAL A 39 -0.27 2.91 5.95
CA VAL A 39 -1.62 2.61 5.49
C VAL A 39 -1.62 2.84 3.99
N ILE A 40 -2.06 1.83 3.24
CA ILE A 40 -2.09 1.87 1.77
C ILE A 40 -3.54 1.73 1.32
N VAL A 41 -4.01 2.70 0.54
CA VAL A 41 -5.30 2.66 -0.15
C VAL A 41 -5.02 2.31 -1.61
N GLU A 42 -5.52 1.14 -2.03
CA GLU A 42 -5.28 0.60 -3.37
C GLU A 42 -6.53 -0.01 -3.98
N GLN A 43 -6.62 0.10 -5.30
CA GLN A 43 -7.66 -0.57 -6.09
C GLN A 43 -7.17 -1.92 -6.64
N ASP A 44 -5.85 -2.15 -6.72
CA ASP A 44 -5.28 -3.45 -7.10
C ASP A 44 -5.17 -4.36 -5.87
N ILE A 45 -6.18 -5.21 -5.72
CA ILE A 45 -6.31 -6.12 -4.59
C ILE A 45 -5.12 -7.11 -4.51
N PRO A 46 -4.72 -7.84 -5.58
CA PRO A 46 -3.57 -8.74 -5.51
C PRO A 46 -2.29 -8.07 -5.01
N MET A 47 -2.02 -6.85 -5.47
CA MET A 47 -0.85 -6.08 -5.03
C MET A 47 -0.96 -5.67 -3.56
N ALA A 48 -2.10 -5.13 -3.14
CA ALA A 48 -2.34 -4.76 -1.76
C ALA A 48 -2.16 -5.96 -0.81
N LEU A 49 -2.71 -7.13 -1.17
CA LEU A 49 -2.56 -8.38 -0.40
C LEU A 49 -1.09 -8.81 -0.29
N SER A 50 -0.29 -8.63 -1.35
CA SER A 50 1.10 -9.09 -1.38
C SER A 50 2.04 -8.35 -0.42
N VAL A 51 1.69 -7.13 0.00
CA VAL A 51 2.54 -6.28 0.85
C VAL A 51 1.93 -5.93 2.21
N SER A 52 0.67 -6.32 2.46
CA SER A 52 -0.06 -5.90 3.66
C SER A 52 -0.02 -6.94 4.77
N ALA A 53 0.28 -6.49 6.00
CA ALA A 53 0.12 -7.32 7.20
C ALA A 53 -1.35 -7.45 7.64
N ARG A 54 -2.19 -6.44 7.32
CA ARG A 54 -3.63 -6.40 7.62
C ARG A 54 -4.34 -5.74 6.46
N VAL A 55 -5.55 -6.20 6.14
CA VAL A 55 -6.32 -5.72 5.01
C VAL A 55 -7.75 -5.43 5.47
N HIS A 56 -8.23 -4.25 5.12
CA HIS A 56 -9.61 -3.83 5.33
C HIS A 56 -10.23 -3.57 3.97
N ASN A 57 -11.24 -4.35 3.60
CA ASN A 57 -11.99 -4.11 2.37
C ASN A 57 -13.08 -3.07 2.68
N LEU A 58 -13.05 -1.94 1.97
CA LEU A 58 -14.00 -0.84 2.11
C LEU A 58 -14.98 -0.74 0.93
N GLN A 59 -15.07 -1.77 0.08
CA GLN A 59 -16.08 -1.82 -0.97
C GLN A 59 -17.48 -1.99 -0.37
N GLU A 60 -18.47 -1.35 -0.99
CA GLU A 60 -19.88 -1.61 -0.67
C GLU A 60 -20.19 -3.08 -0.94
N ALA A 61 -20.89 -3.72 0.01
CA ALA A 61 -21.00 -5.18 0.12
C ALA A 61 -21.29 -5.89 -1.22
N GLY A 62 -20.30 -6.60 -1.76
CA GLY A 62 -20.46 -7.39 -2.97
C GLY A 62 -19.16 -7.98 -3.51
N SER A 63 -18.75 -9.13 -2.96
CA SER A 63 -17.73 -10.05 -3.49
C SER A 63 -16.26 -9.57 -3.49
N CYS A 64 -15.57 -9.83 -2.39
CA CYS A 64 -14.14 -10.16 -2.45
C CYS A 64 -14.06 -11.69 -2.46
N ALA A 65 -13.89 -12.29 -3.64
CA ALA A 65 -13.57 -13.71 -3.80
C ALA A 65 -12.05 -13.90 -3.73
#